data_AF-A0A523N0V7-F1
#
_entry.id   AF-A0A523N0V7-F1
#
_cell.length_a   1.000
_cell.length_b   1.000
_cell.length_c   1.000
_cell.angle_alpha   90.00
_cell.angle_beta   90.00
_cell.angle_gamma   90.00
#
_symmetry.space_group_name_H-M   'P 1'
#
loop_
_entity.id
_entity.type
_entity.pdbx_description
1 polymer ?
#
loop_
_entity_poly.entity_id
_entity_poly.type
_entity_poly.pdbx_seq_one_letter_code
_entity_poly.pdbx_strand_id
1 'polypeptide(L)'
;MAVTRKLCRTFMLPLIILSGPTASGKSQTALALAEHLGTEIISADSMQVYRHFDIGTSKPSVEERKRVTHHLIDILDPEEEFTAFEFKKRALACIREIRSRDKIPVMVGGTGLYLKTLLENRDCAISVSSEIRRQVQDEIRERGTREMHAELASVDPVYAGKIQPTDPSRIERALSVHRETGKKFSEFHAEDTPADYEFESYLFVLETDRPYLYEQIDRRVDHMMDRGLKAEVESLLHRGIPSHCKPFQSIGYAQMIRHLEGDVPLDRAVYDIKRETRHFAKRQLTWFKKMAGRLTVLLDPGETAAHIKEKILSRVPLGIACMICAWLSMGNLSPAFADNEDGFQSAVREYHSGDWEEARGRLEKLLLGGVDLVTQKRARFLLGKIHVHQKDWTRASTLFQNVLREYPEMGDYVRLELARVRHAQG
;
A
#
# COMPACT_ATOMS: atom_id res chain seq x y z
N MET A 1 4.84 -14.81 -31.82
CA MET A 1 5.55 -14.38 -30.60
C MET A 1 4.70 -13.51 -29.67
N ALA A 2 3.97 -12.49 -30.14
CA ALA A 2 3.11 -11.65 -29.28
C ALA A 2 1.93 -12.41 -28.64
N VAL A 3 1.30 -13.34 -29.37
CA VAL A 3 0.17 -14.16 -28.86
C VAL A 3 0.62 -15.11 -27.74
N THR A 4 1.79 -15.73 -27.89
CA THR A 4 2.38 -16.65 -26.90
C THR A 4 2.80 -15.91 -25.61
N ARG A 5 3.36 -14.70 -25.72
CA ARG A 5 3.64 -13.84 -24.56
C ARG A 5 2.36 -13.41 -23.83
N LYS A 6 1.30 -13.08 -24.58
CA LYS A 6 0.01 -12.66 -24.01
C LYS A 6 -0.69 -13.80 -23.25
N LEU A 7 -0.64 -15.03 -23.76
CA LEU A 7 -1.16 -16.21 -23.04
C LEU A 7 -0.34 -16.55 -21.79
N CYS A 8 1.00 -16.39 -21.82
CA CYS A 8 1.86 -16.66 -20.66
C CYS A 8 1.65 -15.62 -19.54
N ARG A 9 1.38 -14.35 -19.88
CA ARG A 9 1.01 -13.31 -18.91
C ARG A 9 -0.29 -13.59 -18.15
N THR A 10 -1.28 -14.19 -18.81
CA THR A 10 -2.59 -14.48 -18.21
C THR A 10 -2.52 -15.51 -17.06
N PHE A 11 -1.48 -16.34 -17.02
CA PHE A 11 -1.28 -17.36 -15.97
C PHE A 11 -0.33 -16.92 -14.86
N MET A 12 0.13 -15.67 -14.88
CA MET A 12 1.18 -15.19 -14.00
C MET A 12 0.59 -14.29 -12.90
N LEU A 13 0.90 -14.59 -11.63
CA LEU A 13 0.36 -13.86 -10.46
C LEU A 13 0.63 -12.35 -10.58
N PRO A 14 -0.37 -11.47 -10.42
CA PRO A 14 -0.21 -10.04 -10.67
C PRO A 14 0.52 -9.31 -9.53
N LEU A 15 0.92 -8.07 -9.77
CA LEU A 15 1.31 -7.11 -8.73
C LEU A 15 0.11 -6.24 -8.37
N ILE A 16 -0.26 -6.20 -7.09
CA ILE A 16 -1.27 -5.27 -6.57
C ILE A 16 -0.55 -4.08 -5.93
N ILE A 17 -0.83 -2.87 -6.39
CA ILE A 17 -0.24 -1.64 -5.86
C ILE A 17 -1.33 -0.82 -5.18
N LEU A 18 -1.17 -0.56 -3.89
CA LEU A 18 -2.03 0.32 -3.12
C LEU A 18 -1.33 1.67 -2.87
N SER A 19 -1.90 2.71 -3.44
CA SER A 19 -1.40 4.07 -3.35
C SER A 19 -2.49 5.02 -2.86
N GLY A 20 -2.11 6.24 -2.51
CA GLY A 20 -2.99 7.25 -1.95
C GLY A 20 -2.24 8.26 -1.09
N PRO A 21 -2.88 9.39 -0.74
CA PRO A 21 -2.24 10.39 0.10
C PRO A 21 -1.83 9.81 1.47
N THR A 22 -0.91 10.48 2.15
CA THR A 22 -0.66 10.16 3.56
C THR A 22 -1.93 10.27 4.40
N ALA A 23 -2.04 9.45 5.45
CA ALA A 23 -3.24 9.29 6.28
C ALA A 23 -4.52 8.75 5.59
N SER A 24 -4.45 8.23 4.36
CA SER A 24 -5.61 7.62 3.67
C SER A 24 -5.96 6.18 4.10
N GLY A 25 -5.36 5.65 5.17
CA GLY A 25 -5.57 4.25 5.60
C GLY A 25 -4.85 3.18 4.77
N LYS A 26 -4.01 3.56 3.79
CA LYS A 26 -3.35 2.61 2.87
C LYS A 26 -2.55 1.51 3.57
N SER A 27 -1.85 1.82 4.66
CA SER A 27 -1.05 0.82 5.38
C SER A 27 -1.93 -0.24 6.04
N GLN A 28 -3.00 0.18 6.73
CA GLN A 28 -3.94 -0.75 7.35
C GLN A 28 -4.68 -1.60 6.31
N THR A 29 -5.08 -0.99 5.19
CA THR A 29 -5.71 -1.72 4.07
C THR A 29 -4.75 -2.70 3.42
N ALA A 30 -3.48 -2.33 3.20
CA ALA A 30 -2.47 -3.24 2.65
C ALA A 30 -2.23 -4.43 3.58
N LEU A 31 -2.20 -4.19 4.90
CA LEU A 31 -2.06 -5.25 5.89
C LEU A 31 -3.24 -6.23 5.85
N ALA A 32 -4.47 -5.70 5.89
CA ALA A 32 -5.69 -6.53 5.80
C ALA A 32 -5.77 -7.31 4.47
N LEU A 33 -5.33 -6.70 3.37
CA LEU A 33 -5.24 -7.35 2.07
C LEU A 33 -4.18 -8.46 2.08
N ALA A 34 -3.02 -8.20 2.67
CA ALA A 34 -1.93 -9.16 2.66
C ALA A 34 -2.22 -10.36 3.57
N GLU A 35 -2.85 -10.15 4.73
CA GLU A 35 -3.33 -11.22 5.60
C GLU A 35 -4.37 -12.09 4.87
N HIS A 36 -5.35 -11.46 4.20
CA HIS A 36 -6.36 -12.17 3.43
C HIS A 36 -5.79 -12.98 2.27
N LEU A 37 -4.75 -12.46 1.61
CA LEU A 37 -4.08 -13.11 0.49
C LEU A 37 -2.87 -13.95 0.91
N GLY A 38 -2.63 -14.20 2.21
CA GLY A 38 -1.46 -14.98 2.66
C GLY A 38 -0.11 -14.51 2.10
N THR A 39 0.03 -13.20 1.83
CA THR A 39 1.13 -12.66 1.02
C THR A 39 2.02 -11.69 1.80
N GLU A 40 2.93 -11.03 1.10
CA GLU A 40 3.96 -10.13 1.63
C GLU A 40 3.82 -8.74 1.03
N ILE A 41 4.25 -7.73 1.80
CA ILE A 41 4.13 -6.32 1.46
C ILE A 41 5.47 -5.76 1.03
N ILE A 42 5.51 -4.98 -0.04
CA ILE A 42 6.67 -4.20 -0.47
C ILE A 42 6.39 -2.72 -0.20
N SER A 43 7.20 -2.07 0.64
CA SER A 43 7.06 -0.63 0.89
C SER A 43 7.58 0.19 -0.28
N ALA A 44 6.76 1.11 -0.79
CA ALA A 44 7.09 2.14 -1.77
C ALA A 44 7.15 3.53 -1.13
N ASP A 45 7.77 3.61 0.05
CA ASP A 45 8.00 4.85 0.79
C ASP A 45 9.49 5.23 0.83
N SER A 46 9.80 6.48 0.51
CA SER A 46 11.19 6.96 0.43
C SER A 46 11.87 7.18 1.79
N MET A 47 11.12 7.17 2.90
CA MET A 47 11.64 7.40 4.25
C MET A 47 11.63 6.13 5.11
N GLN A 48 10.70 5.20 4.89
CA GLN A 48 10.65 3.94 5.65
C GLN A 48 11.85 3.02 5.41
N VAL A 49 12.66 3.29 4.38
CA VAL A 49 13.89 2.55 4.08
C VAL A 49 15.01 2.78 5.10
N TYR A 50 15.02 3.91 5.82
CA TYR A 50 16.12 4.28 6.73
C TYR A 50 15.90 3.72 8.13
N ARG A 51 16.88 2.98 8.64
CA ARG A 51 16.90 2.43 10.00
C ARG A 51 16.73 3.53 11.04
N HIS A 52 16.03 3.21 12.14
CA HIS A 52 15.84 4.07 13.33
C HIS A 52 14.89 5.27 13.17
N PHE A 53 14.50 5.65 11.95
CA PHE A 53 13.52 6.71 11.70
C PHE A 53 12.11 6.12 11.66
N ASP A 54 11.48 5.86 12.79
CA ASP A 54 10.28 5.01 12.89
C ASP A 54 8.98 5.81 13.06
N ILE A 55 8.91 6.71 14.05
CA ILE A 55 7.68 7.44 14.41
C ILE A 55 7.33 8.46 13.32
N GLY A 56 8.29 9.31 12.96
CA GLY A 56 8.06 10.40 12.00
C GLY A 56 7.76 9.91 10.58
N THR A 57 8.19 8.68 10.24
CA THR A 57 7.91 8.05 8.94
C THR A 57 6.67 7.14 8.98
N SER A 58 6.11 6.94 10.18
CA SER A 58 5.04 5.99 10.49
C SER A 58 5.27 4.63 9.86
N LYS A 59 6.44 4.06 10.13
CA LYS A 59 6.67 2.66 9.78
C LYS A 59 5.64 1.76 10.47
N PRO A 60 5.28 0.63 9.84
CA PRO A 60 4.53 -0.42 10.50
C PRO A 60 5.23 -0.84 11.81
N SER A 61 4.45 -1.11 12.84
CA SER A 61 4.97 -1.55 14.15
C SER A 61 5.63 -2.93 14.05
N VAL A 62 6.38 -3.32 15.08
CA VAL A 62 7.00 -4.66 15.15
C VAL A 62 5.93 -5.75 15.10
N GLU A 63 4.78 -5.53 15.74
CA GLU A 63 3.63 -6.43 15.75
C GLU A 63 3.00 -6.56 14.35
N GLU A 64 2.85 -5.45 13.62
CA GLU A 64 2.36 -5.48 12.23
C GLU A 64 3.32 -6.22 11.30
N ARG A 65 4.63 -6.00 11.46
CA ARG A 65 5.67 -6.69 10.67
C ARG A 65 5.81 -8.18 11.01
N LYS A 66 5.44 -8.58 12.23
CA LYS A 66 5.36 -10.01 12.62
C LYS A 66 4.18 -10.72 11.96
N ARG A 67 3.06 -10.02 11.76
CA ARG A 67 1.86 -10.56 11.10
C ARG A 67 2.07 -10.76 9.60
N VAL A 68 2.71 -9.79 8.95
CA VAL A 68 2.99 -9.82 7.50
C VAL A 68 4.42 -9.33 7.25
N THR A 69 5.19 -10.10 6.47
CA THR A 69 6.53 -9.69 6.04
C THR A 69 6.46 -8.41 5.21
N HIS A 70 7.24 -7.41 5.63
CA HIS A 70 7.42 -6.16 4.89
C HIS A 70 8.82 -6.07 4.31
N HIS A 71 8.92 -5.86 3.00
CA HIS A 71 10.14 -5.63 2.25
C HIS A 71 10.41 -4.13 2.11
N LEU A 72 11.68 -3.78 1.92
CA LEU A 72 12.16 -2.39 1.73
C LEU A 72 11.86 -1.46 2.92
N ILE A 73 11.90 -1.99 4.13
CA ILE A 73 11.86 -1.23 5.38
C ILE A 73 13.16 -1.51 6.15
N ASP A 74 13.78 -0.48 6.72
CA ASP A 74 15.04 -0.62 7.48
C ASP A 74 16.18 -1.29 6.68
N ILE A 75 16.24 -1.00 5.38
CA ILE A 75 17.23 -1.55 4.45
C ILE A 75 18.46 -0.66 4.26
N LEU A 76 18.46 0.55 4.83
CA LEU A 76 19.53 1.54 4.70
C LEU A 76 19.87 2.20 6.03
N ASP A 77 21.14 2.54 6.21
CA ASP A 77 21.60 3.49 7.21
C ASP A 77 21.26 4.94 6.79
N PRO A 78 21.14 5.87 7.75
CA PRO A 78 20.63 7.23 7.49
C PRO A 78 21.41 8.05 6.46
N GLU A 79 22.70 7.76 6.29
CA GLU A 79 23.61 8.47 5.39
C GLU A 79 23.63 7.88 3.97
N GLU A 80 23.06 6.69 3.77
CA GLU A 80 23.04 6.05 2.46
C GLU A 80 22.08 6.74 1.48
N GLU A 81 22.48 6.86 0.22
CA GLU A 81 21.61 7.40 -0.82
C GLU A 81 20.60 6.36 -1.32
N PHE A 82 19.32 6.74 -1.42
CA PHE A 82 18.29 5.92 -2.06
C PHE A 82 17.58 6.64 -3.20
N THR A 83 17.74 6.11 -4.42
CA THR A 83 17.19 6.67 -5.66
C THR A 83 15.96 5.91 -6.13
N ALA A 84 15.16 6.51 -7.01
CA ALA A 84 13.99 5.84 -7.60
C ALA A 84 14.36 4.62 -8.45
N PHE A 85 15.57 4.61 -9.01
CA PHE A 85 16.08 3.47 -9.77
C PHE A 85 16.51 2.32 -8.86
N GLU A 86 17.22 2.62 -7.77
CA GLU A 86 17.58 1.61 -6.78
C GLU A 86 16.31 1.00 -6.15
N PHE A 87 15.29 1.82 -5.88
CA PHE A 87 13.96 1.34 -5.53
C PHE A 87 13.39 0.38 -6.58
N LYS A 88 13.35 0.76 -7.87
CA LYS A 88 12.84 -0.10 -8.95
C LYS A 88 13.57 -1.45 -8.98
N LYS A 89 14.89 -1.44 -8.92
CA LYS A 89 15.72 -2.65 -8.93
C LYS A 89 15.39 -3.57 -7.75
N ARG A 90 15.39 -3.04 -6.52
CA ARG A 90 15.10 -3.82 -5.31
C ARG A 90 13.63 -4.29 -5.28
N ALA A 91 12.69 -3.44 -5.68
CA ALA A 91 11.27 -3.79 -5.75
C ALA A 91 11.02 -4.92 -6.75
N LEU A 92 11.63 -4.89 -7.94
CA LEU A 92 11.51 -5.97 -8.93
C LEU A 92 12.11 -7.29 -8.42
N ALA A 93 13.21 -7.23 -7.66
CA ALA A 93 13.76 -8.41 -7.01
C ALA A 93 12.77 -9.01 -5.99
N CYS A 94 12.22 -8.18 -5.09
CA CYS A 94 11.19 -8.62 -4.13
C CYS A 94 9.95 -9.19 -4.83
N ILE A 95 9.47 -8.53 -5.89
CA ILE A 95 8.32 -9.00 -6.67
C ILE A 95 8.57 -10.41 -7.21
N ARG A 96 9.74 -10.66 -7.79
CA ARG A 96 10.09 -11.98 -8.35
C ARG A 96 10.23 -13.04 -7.26
N GLU A 97 10.84 -12.70 -6.13
CA GLU A 97 11.04 -13.61 -5.00
C GLU A 97 9.73 -14.00 -4.30
N ILE A 98 8.80 -13.05 -4.14
CA ILE A 98 7.46 -13.34 -3.59
C ILE A 98 6.71 -14.27 -4.55
N ARG A 99 6.79 -13.99 -5.86
CA ARG A 99 6.10 -14.77 -6.89
C ARG A 99 6.69 -16.17 -7.09
N SER A 100 7.99 -16.36 -6.88
CA SER A 100 8.60 -17.70 -6.93
C SER A 100 8.18 -18.58 -5.75
N ARG A 101 7.51 -18.00 -4.74
CA ARG A 101 6.85 -18.69 -3.63
C ARG A 101 5.34 -18.77 -3.83
N ASP A 102 4.87 -18.60 -5.08
CA ASP A 102 3.47 -18.61 -5.49
C ASP A 102 2.58 -17.62 -4.71
N LYS A 103 3.12 -16.46 -4.31
CA LYS A 103 2.37 -15.42 -3.62
C LYS A 103 2.12 -14.20 -4.51
N ILE A 104 1.00 -13.50 -4.28
CA ILE A 104 0.63 -12.26 -5.01
C ILE A 104 1.29 -11.06 -4.32
N PRO A 105 2.35 -10.45 -4.86
CA PRO A 105 3.01 -9.32 -4.21
C PRO A 105 2.07 -8.12 -4.08
N VAL A 106 2.03 -7.56 -2.87
CA VAL A 106 1.30 -6.32 -2.57
C VAL A 106 2.31 -5.21 -2.33
N MET A 107 2.25 -4.14 -3.11
CA MET A 107 3.06 -2.95 -2.90
C MET A 107 2.22 -1.86 -2.26
N VAL A 108 2.72 -1.21 -1.22
CA VAL A 108 2.03 -0.09 -0.57
C VAL A 108 2.94 1.12 -0.46
N GLY A 109 2.46 2.31 -0.80
CA GLY A 109 3.27 3.51 -0.61
C GLY A 109 2.66 4.77 -1.20
N GLY A 110 3.34 5.89 -0.93
CA GLY A 110 2.91 7.20 -1.36
C GLY A 110 3.92 7.95 -2.24
N THR A 111 5.06 7.33 -2.59
CA THR A 111 6.13 8.00 -3.32
C THR A 111 5.84 7.96 -4.81
N GLY A 112 5.19 8.99 -5.33
CA GLY A 112 4.75 9.04 -6.74
C GLY A 112 5.88 8.79 -7.75
N LEU A 113 7.08 9.30 -7.50
CA LEU A 113 8.24 9.06 -8.36
C LEU A 113 8.66 7.59 -8.40
N TYR A 114 8.62 6.88 -7.27
CA TYR A 114 8.97 5.46 -7.20
C TYR A 114 7.99 4.62 -8.00
N LEU A 115 6.69 4.85 -7.81
CA LEU A 115 5.65 4.16 -8.57
C LEU A 115 5.73 4.49 -10.07
N LYS A 116 5.99 5.75 -10.43
CA LYS A 116 6.15 6.16 -11.83
C LYS A 116 7.36 5.45 -12.47
N THR A 117 8.51 5.45 -11.82
CA THR A 117 9.73 4.78 -12.31
C THR A 117 9.56 3.26 -12.41
N LEU A 118 8.77 2.66 -11.52
CA LEU A 118 8.44 1.23 -11.59
C LEU A 118 7.48 0.94 -12.74
N LEU A 119 6.41 1.72 -12.90
CA LEU A 119 5.33 1.41 -13.85
C LEU A 119 5.61 1.85 -15.29
N GLU A 120 6.59 2.72 -15.50
CA GLU A 120 6.95 3.27 -16.82
C GLU A 120 8.40 2.93 -17.20
N ASN A 121 8.68 2.87 -18.50
CA ASN A 121 10.01 2.68 -19.07
C ASN A 121 10.86 3.95 -18.95
N ARG A 122 11.21 4.28 -17.72
CA ARG A 122 12.09 5.41 -17.40
C ARG A 122 13.51 4.94 -17.15
N ASP A 123 14.36 5.10 -18.15
CA ASP A 123 15.82 5.02 -18.02
C ASP A 123 16.40 6.37 -17.62
N CYS A 124 16.02 6.85 -16.43
CA CYS A 124 16.58 8.08 -15.87
C CYS A 124 17.76 7.80 -14.92
N ALA A 125 18.27 6.58 -14.94
CA ALA A 125 19.28 6.03 -14.02
C ALA A 125 20.70 6.48 -14.35
N ILE A 126 20.86 7.75 -14.72
CA ILE A 126 22.19 8.30 -14.94
C ILE A 126 22.74 8.66 -13.57
N SER A 127 23.71 7.87 -13.11
CA SER A 127 24.54 8.27 -12.00
C SER A 127 25.34 9.49 -12.43
N VAL A 128 25.32 10.54 -11.61
CA VAL A 128 26.15 11.72 -11.80
C VAL A 128 27.16 11.69 -10.67
N SER A 129 28.43 11.89 -11.01
CA SER A 129 29.51 12.04 -10.05
C SER A 129 29.18 13.14 -9.01
N SER A 130 29.60 12.92 -7.77
CA SER A 130 29.40 13.88 -6.69
C SER A 130 30.09 15.22 -6.95
N GLU A 131 31.17 15.20 -7.73
CA GLU A 131 31.91 16.39 -8.14
C GLU A 131 31.08 17.27 -9.07
N ILE A 132 30.55 16.73 -10.18
CA ILE A 132 29.71 17.49 -11.12
C ILE A 132 28.46 18.01 -10.40
N ARG A 133 27.82 17.16 -9.58
CA ARG A 133 26.66 17.57 -8.78
C ARG A 133 27.01 18.77 -7.89
N ARG A 134 28.15 18.72 -7.21
CA ARG A 134 28.59 19.82 -6.32
C ARG A 134 28.89 21.10 -7.11
N GLN A 135 29.59 21.00 -8.23
CA GLN A 135 29.88 22.15 -9.11
C GLN A 135 28.59 22.86 -9.53
N VAL A 136 27.59 22.11 -10.03
CA VAL A 136 26.30 22.68 -10.44
C VAL A 136 25.55 23.29 -9.25
N GLN A 137 25.61 22.67 -8.07
CA GLN A 137 25.00 23.22 -6.85
C GLN A 137 25.66 24.55 -6.43
N ASP A 138 26.98 24.64 -6.50
CA ASP A 138 27.72 25.85 -6.15
C ASP A 138 27.44 26.97 -7.16
N GLU A 139 27.37 26.66 -8.45
CA GLU A 139 26.96 27.63 -9.48
C GLU A 139 25.52 28.13 -9.29
N ILE A 140 24.58 27.26 -8.89
CA ILE A 140 23.22 27.69 -8.54
C ILE A 140 23.23 28.66 -7.34
N ARG A 141 24.13 28.46 -6.37
CA ARG A 141 24.26 29.38 -5.22
C ARG A 141 24.88 30.71 -5.62
N GLU A 142 25.89 30.70 -6.49
CA GLU A 142 26.64 31.90 -6.88
C GLU A 142 25.89 32.75 -7.92
N ARG A 143 25.35 32.12 -8.96
CA ARG A 143 24.71 32.78 -10.11
C ARG A 143 23.19 32.86 -9.97
N GLY A 144 22.61 32.01 -9.12
CA GLY A 144 21.18 31.95 -8.89
C GLY A 144 20.43 31.04 -9.87
N THR A 145 19.31 30.50 -9.39
CA THR A 145 18.52 29.48 -10.08
C THR A 145 18.02 29.91 -11.48
N ARG A 146 17.66 31.18 -11.65
CA ARG A 146 17.12 31.69 -12.93
C ARG A 146 18.18 31.73 -14.03
N GLU A 147 19.41 32.07 -13.68
CA GLU A 147 20.51 32.10 -14.64
C GLU A 147 20.87 30.67 -15.07
N MET A 148 20.93 29.75 -14.11
CA MET A 148 21.15 28.33 -14.38
C MET A 148 20.00 27.72 -15.22
N HIS A 149 18.77 28.20 -15.06
CA HIS A 149 17.65 27.81 -15.94
C HIS A 149 17.85 28.32 -17.38
N ALA A 150 18.38 29.53 -17.56
CA ALA A 150 18.69 30.05 -18.90
C ALA A 150 19.81 29.25 -19.57
N GLU A 151 20.84 28.85 -18.81
CA GLU A 151 21.86 27.90 -19.28
C GLU A 151 21.22 26.58 -19.72
N LEU A 152 20.36 25.99 -18.88
CA LEU A 152 19.61 24.79 -19.22
C LEU A 152 18.77 24.96 -20.48
N ALA A 153 18.13 26.11 -20.68
CA ALA A 153 17.35 26.41 -21.88
C ALA A 153 18.19 26.46 -23.16
N SER A 154 19.47 26.81 -23.06
CA SER A 154 20.39 26.80 -24.20
C SER A 154 20.80 25.37 -24.62
N VAL A 155 20.96 24.45 -23.66
CA VAL A 155 21.40 23.07 -23.92
C VAL A 155 20.22 22.11 -24.14
N ASP A 156 19.14 22.26 -23.40
CA ASP A 156 17.94 21.41 -23.42
C ASP A 156 16.65 22.25 -23.30
N PRO A 157 16.27 22.97 -24.37
CA PRO A 157 15.08 23.82 -24.38
C PRO A 157 13.79 23.03 -24.12
N VAL A 158 13.76 21.75 -24.49
CA VAL A 158 12.59 20.87 -24.31
C VAL A 158 12.34 20.59 -22.83
N TYR A 159 13.39 20.27 -22.06
CA TYR A 159 13.23 20.06 -20.62
C TYR A 159 13.09 21.38 -19.86
N ALA A 160 13.84 22.42 -20.23
CA ALA A 160 13.74 23.75 -19.62
C ALA A 160 12.32 24.31 -19.65
N GLY A 161 11.59 24.13 -20.76
CA GLY A 161 10.20 24.56 -20.91
C GLY A 161 9.19 23.78 -20.04
N LYS A 162 9.58 22.63 -19.46
CA LYS A 162 8.71 21.79 -18.60
C LYS A 162 8.85 22.09 -17.10
N ILE A 163 9.87 22.86 -16.71
CA ILE A 163 10.20 23.12 -15.30
C ILE A 163 10.13 24.61 -14.97
N GLN A 164 9.90 24.93 -13.71
CA GLN A 164 9.90 26.31 -13.24
C GLN A 164 11.34 26.83 -13.14
N PRO A 165 11.63 28.09 -13.52
CA PRO A 165 12.94 28.71 -13.35
C PRO A 165 13.41 28.88 -11.89
N THR A 166 12.55 28.53 -10.93
CA THR A 166 12.80 28.59 -9.49
C THR A 166 12.91 27.21 -8.85
N ASP A 167 13.02 26.13 -9.64
CA ASP A 167 13.19 24.76 -9.15
C ASP A 167 14.67 24.33 -9.24
N PRO A 168 15.50 24.65 -8.22
CA PRO A 168 16.93 24.39 -8.28
C PRO A 168 17.26 22.90 -8.38
N SER A 169 16.43 22.02 -7.81
CA SER A 169 16.69 20.58 -7.85
C SER A 169 16.52 20.00 -9.25
N ARG A 170 15.49 20.43 -10.00
CA ARG A 170 15.32 19.95 -11.38
C ARG A 170 16.33 20.54 -12.35
N ILE A 171 16.71 21.80 -12.14
CA ILE A 171 17.75 22.46 -12.93
C ILE A 171 19.09 21.79 -12.69
N GLU A 172 19.46 21.59 -11.42
CA GLU A 172 20.66 20.86 -11.04
C GLU A 172 20.70 19.50 -11.71
N ARG A 173 19.64 18.68 -11.54
CA ARG A 173 19.62 17.33 -12.10
C ARG A 173 19.82 17.31 -13.63
N ALA A 174 19.15 18.19 -14.36
CA ALA A 174 19.24 18.21 -15.81
C ALA A 174 20.62 18.65 -16.30
N LEU A 175 21.18 19.71 -15.70
CA LEU A 175 22.51 20.20 -16.03
C LEU A 175 23.61 19.21 -15.62
N SER A 176 23.51 18.62 -14.43
CA SER A 176 24.42 17.59 -13.94
C SER A 176 24.45 16.38 -14.88
N VAL A 177 23.30 15.90 -15.34
CA VAL A 177 23.24 14.82 -16.33
C VAL A 177 23.85 15.24 -17.66
N HIS A 178 23.55 16.46 -18.12
CA HIS A 178 24.10 16.97 -19.36
C HIS A 178 25.64 17.07 -19.31
N ARG A 179 26.20 17.57 -18.22
CA ARG A 179 27.65 17.69 -18.01
C ARG A 179 28.33 16.34 -17.89
N GLU A 180 27.70 15.37 -17.21
CA GLU A 180 28.24 14.02 -17.06
C GLU A 180 28.21 13.23 -18.39
N THR A 181 27.15 13.37 -19.19
CA THR A 181 26.92 12.47 -20.35
C THR A 181 27.07 13.13 -21.72
N GLY A 182 27.09 14.46 -21.78
CA GLY A 182 27.02 15.25 -23.02
C GLY A 182 25.64 15.25 -23.70
N LYS A 183 24.67 14.45 -23.22
CA LYS A 183 23.34 14.31 -23.84
C LYS A 183 22.31 15.22 -23.16
N LYS A 184 21.22 15.54 -23.85
CA LYS A 184 20.13 16.34 -23.27
C LYS A 184 19.33 15.50 -22.28
N PHE A 185 18.89 16.10 -21.18
CA PHE A 185 18.09 15.39 -20.18
C PHE A 185 16.75 14.90 -20.75
N SER A 186 16.16 15.66 -21.69
CA SER A 186 14.94 15.32 -22.41
C SER A 186 15.04 14.05 -23.26
N GLU A 187 16.23 13.66 -23.72
CA GLU A 187 16.46 12.44 -24.50
C GLU A 187 16.22 11.18 -23.65
N PHE A 188 16.44 11.26 -22.33
CA PHE A 188 16.22 10.16 -21.38
C PHE A 188 14.76 10.07 -20.87
N HIS A 189 13.90 10.95 -21.36
CA HIS A 189 12.48 11.06 -20.99
C HIS A 189 11.53 10.85 -22.18
N ALA A 190 12.05 10.38 -23.32
CA ALA A 190 11.30 10.34 -24.58
C ALA A 190 10.14 9.32 -24.59
N GLU A 191 10.15 8.31 -23.72
CA GLU A 191 9.12 7.27 -23.69
C GLU A 191 8.56 7.08 -22.27
N ASP A 192 7.59 7.90 -21.86
CA ASP A 192 6.69 7.59 -20.73
C ASP A 192 5.72 6.45 -21.17
N THR A 193 6.27 5.32 -21.65
CA THR A 193 5.54 4.11 -22.04
C THR A 193 5.39 3.17 -20.85
N PRO A 194 4.31 2.38 -20.76
CA PRO A 194 4.19 1.37 -19.71
C PRO A 194 5.36 0.39 -19.73
N ALA A 195 5.85 0.02 -18.55
CA ALA A 195 6.92 -0.96 -18.42
C ALA A 195 6.48 -2.35 -18.91
N ASP A 196 7.35 -3.05 -19.63
CA ASP A 196 7.07 -4.37 -20.21
C ASP A 196 7.59 -5.49 -19.29
N TYR A 197 6.88 -5.76 -18.20
CA TYR A 197 7.24 -6.84 -17.26
C TYR A 197 6.61 -8.19 -17.62
N GLU A 198 7.13 -9.25 -17.02
CA GLU A 198 6.55 -10.59 -17.10
C GLU A 198 5.19 -10.71 -16.38
N PHE A 199 4.70 -9.67 -15.70
CA PHE A 199 3.46 -9.65 -14.93
C PHE A 199 2.63 -8.39 -15.17
N GLU A 200 1.33 -8.51 -14.89
CA GLU A 200 0.40 -7.38 -14.88
C GLU A 200 0.46 -6.63 -13.54
N SER A 201 0.27 -5.31 -13.57
CA SER A 201 0.25 -4.46 -12.37
C SER A 201 -1.06 -3.69 -12.24
N TYR A 202 -1.68 -3.75 -11.07
CA TYR A 202 -2.93 -3.05 -10.77
C TYR A 202 -2.69 -1.95 -9.75
N LEU A 203 -2.78 -0.70 -10.21
CA LEU A 203 -2.62 0.47 -9.36
C LEU A 203 -3.97 0.93 -8.81
N PHE A 204 -4.21 0.68 -7.53
CA PHE A 204 -5.34 1.22 -6.79
C PHE A 204 -4.94 2.51 -6.08
N VAL A 205 -5.69 3.58 -6.31
CA VAL A 205 -5.47 4.88 -5.66
C VAL A 205 -6.64 5.19 -4.75
N LEU A 206 -6.37 5.21 -3.44
CA LEU A 206 -7.34 5.60 -2.43
C LEU A 206 -7.56 7.12 -2.48
N GLU A 207 -8.81 7.52 -2.62
CA GLU A 207 -9.23 8.92 -2.63
C GLU A 207 -10.38 9.12 -1.63
N THR A 208 -10.29 10.17 -0.82
CA THR A 208 -11.32 10.57 0.15
C THR A 208 -11.49 12.09 0.09
N ASP A 209 -12.51 12.62 0.76
CA ASP A 209 -12.71 14.06 0.78
C ASP A 209 -11.57 14.80 1.51
N ARG A 210 -11.30 16.03 1.07
CA ARG A 210 -10.16 16.80 1.59
C ARG A 210 -10.32 17.20 3.06
N PRO A 211 -11.49 17.68 3.53
CA PRO A 211 -11.68 17.99 4.94
C PRO A 211 -11.36 16.82 5.86
N TYR A 212 -11.91 15.64 5.58
CA TYR A 212 -11.65 14.42 6.34
C TYR A 212 -10.18 14.02 6.28
N LEU A 213 -9.57 14.04 5.08
CA LEU A 213 -8.13 13.75 4.93
C LEU A 213 -7.26 14.66 5.82
N TYR A 214 -7.57 15.96 5.87
CA TYR A 214 -6.81 16.91 6.68
C TYR A 214 -6.99 16.68 8.17
N GLU A 215 -8.19 16.31 8.60
CA GLU A 215 -8.44 15.89 9.98
C GLU A 215 -7.62 14.64 10.34
N GLN A 216 -7.59 13.62 9.47
CA GLN A 216 -6.78 12.42 9.69
C GLN A 216 -5.28 12.71 9.73
N ILE A 217 -4.81 13.65 8.90
CA ILE A 217 -3.41 14.13 8.94
C ILE A 217 -3.12 14.76 10.29
N ASP A 218 -3.98 15.65 10.77
CA ASP A 218 -3.75 16.39 12.01
C ASP A 218 -3.74 15.43 13.20
N ARG A 219 -4.72 14.52 13.29
CA ARG A 219 -4.77 13.46 14.31
C ARG A 219 -3.54 12.55 14.27
N ARG A 220 -3.05 12.21 13.08
CA ARG A 220 -1.85 11.38 12.92
C ARG A 220 -0.60 12.09 13.43
N VAL A 221 -0.47 13.40 13.18
CA VAL A 221 0.65 14.18 13.71
C VAL A 221 0.58 14.27 15.23
N ASP A 222 -0.62 14.51 15.80
CA ASP A 222 -0.80 14.51 17.25
C ASP A 222 -0.38 13.16 17.86
N HIS A 223 -0.80 12.06 17.24
CA HIS A 223 -0.40 10.72 17.67
C HIS A 223 1.12 10.46 17.54
N MET A 224 1.80 11.02 16.53
CA MET A 224 3.26 10.95 16.45
C MET A 224 3.93 11.67 17.63
N MET A 225 3.39 12.82 18.02
CA MET A 225 3.90 13.58 19.17
C MET A 225 3.70 12.80 20.47
N ASP A 226 2.51 12.23 20.67
CA ASP A 226 2.19 11.39 21.84
C ASP A 226 3.10 10.15 21.93
N ARG A 227 3.48 9.58 20.78
CA ARG A 227 4.40 8.45 20.70
C ARG A 227 5.88 8.83 20.93
N GLY A 228 6.18 10.12 21.05
CA GLY A 228 7.53 10.59 21.33
C GLY A 228 8.36 10.92 20.10
N LEU A 229 7.78 11.48 19.03
CA LEU A 229 8.55 11.95 17.87
C LEU A 229 9.72 12.87 18.26
N LYS A 230 9.50 13.79 19.21
CA LYS A 230 10.56 14.67 19.72
C LYS A 230 11.72 13.85 20.33
N ALA A 231 11.39 12.88 21.17
CA ALA A 231 12.38 12.02 21.82
C ALA A 231 13.13 11.12 20.83
N GLU A 232 12.47 10.66 19.77
CA GLU A 232 13.13 9.96 18.66
C GLU A 232 14.16 10.87 17.98
N VAL A 233 13.80 12.10 17.62
CA VAL A 233 14.73 13.06 16.99
C VAL A 233 15.91 13.37 17.92
N GLU A 234 15.65 13.65 19.19
CA GLU A 234 16.70 13.89 20.19
C GLU A 234 17.65 12.68 20.27
N SER A 235 17.12 11.47 20.42
CA SER A 235 17.93 10.24 20.50
C SER A 235 18.80 10.03 19.27
N LEU A 236 18.27 10.25 18.07
CA LEU A 236 19.02 10.10 16.81
C LEU A 236 20.17 11.11 16.72
N LEU A 237 19.95 12.37 17.13
CA LEU A 237 21.00 13.40 17.18
C LEU A 237 22.07 13.06 18.24
N HIS A 238 21.66 12.61 19.43
CA HIS A 238 22.60 12.20 20.49
C HIS A 238 23.47 11.00 20.07
N ARG A 239 22.95 10.13 19.20
CA ARG A 239 23.71 9.02 18.60
C ARG A 239 24.71 9.47 17.54
N GLY A 240 24.78 10.76 17.23
CA GLY A 240 25.72 11.33 16.26
C GLY A 240 25.29 11.17 14.81
N ILE A 241 24.01 10.85 14.53
CA ILE A 241 23.52 10.80 13.15
C ILE A 241 23.54 12.23 12.58
N PRO A 242 24.17 12.49 11.43
CA PRO A 242 24.33 13.85 10.93
C PRO A 242 22.99 14.49 10.56
N SER A 243 22.68 15.67 11.09
CA SER A 243 21.40 16.39 10.87
C SER A 243 21.11 16.73 9.40
N HIS A 244 22.15 16.77 8.56
CA HIS A 244 22.03 17.02 7.13
C HIS A 244 21.65 15.77 6.31
N CYS A 245 21.59 14.58 6.93
CA CYS A 245 21.22 13.38 6.20
C CYS A 245 19.75 13.43 5.74
N LYS A 246 19.46 12.77 4.63
CA LYS A 246 18.16 12.83 3.94
C LYS A 246 16.94 12.59 4.84
N PRO A 247 16.88 11.59 5.74
CA PRO A 247 15.70 11.38 6.56
C PRO A 247 15.42 12.52 7.55
N PHE A 248 16.43 13.22 8.07
CA PHE A 248 16.23 14.40 8.91
C PHE A 248 15.62 15.58 8.15
N GLN A 249 15.80 15.64 6.84
CA GLN A 249 15.21 16.67 5.99
C GLN A 249 13.72 16.41 5.67
N SER A 250 13.16 15.28 6.13
CA SER A 250 11.75 14.97 5.87
C SER A 250 10.81 15.71 6.83
N ILE A 251 9.54 15.82 6.43
CA ILE A 251 8.47 16.40 7.26
C ILE A 251 8.39 15.62 8.58
N GLY A 252 8.20 16.32 9.69
CA GLY A 252 8.31 15.77 11.04
C GLY A 252 9.68 16.08 11.62
N TYR A 253 10.72 15.43 11.09
CA TYR A 253 12.09 15.55 11.60
C TYR A 253 12.67 16.96 11.41
N ALA A 254 12.54 17.55 10.23
CA ALA A 254 13.11 18.88 9.95
C ALA A 254 12.52 19.97 10.86
N GLN A 255 11.22 19.89 11.15
CA GLN A 255 10.55 20.81 12.07
C GLN A 255 10.97 20.58 13.52
N MET A 256 11.17 19.32 13.91
CA MET A 256 11.66 18.99 15.25
C MET A 256 13.11 19.45 15.46
N ILE A 257 13.98 19.31 14.46
CA ILE A 257 15.36 19.85 14.52
C ILE A 257 15.32 21.37 14.79
N ARG A 258 14.56 22.13 13.99
CA ARG A 258 14.42 23.59 14.20
C ARG A 258 13.91 23.95 15.59
N HIS A 259 13.02 23.13 16.15
CA HIS A 259 12.58 23.32 17.53
C HIS A 259 13.71 23.08 18.54
N LEU A 260 14.47 21.99 18.37
CA LEU A 260 15.60 21.63 19.24
C LEU A 260 16.75 22.64 19.17
N GLU A 261 16.93 23.30 18.02
CA GLU A 261 17.91 24.38 17.81
C GLU A 261 17.44 25.73 18.41
N GLY A 262 16.18 25.83 18.83
CA GLY A 262 15.60 27.04 19.43
C GLY A 262 15.02 28.04 18.43
N ASP A 263 14.99 27.73 17.13
CA ASP A 263 14.46 28.61 16.08
C ASP A 263 12.95 28.82 16.19
N VAL A 264 12.22 27.80 16.68
CA VAL A 264 10.75 27.84 16.80
C VAL A 264 10.27 27.15 18.09
N PRO A 265 9.20 27.68 18.72
CA PRO A 265 8.47 26.97 19.77
C PRO A 265 7.90 25.61 19.32
N LEU A 266 7.68 24.69 20.27
CA LEU A 266 7.23 23.32 19.97
C LEU A 266 5.85 23.30 19.30
N ASP A 267 4.90 24.07 19.82
CA ASP A 267 3.56 24.24 19.28
C ASP A 267 3.60 24.74 17.82
N ARG A 268 4.51 25.68 17.53
CA ARG A 268 4.75 26.16 16.17
C ARG A 268 5.32 25.08 15.26
N ALA A 269 6.29 24.29 15.74
CA ALA A 269 6.84 23.18 14.98
C ALA A 269 5.79 22.11 14.66
N VAL A 270 4.95 21.74 15.63
CA VAL A 270 3.82 20.80 15.43
C VAL A 270 2.82 21.34 14.41
N TYR A 271 2.46 22.63 14.50
CA TYR A 271 1.62 23.29 13.51
C TYR A 271 2.22 23.20 12.09
N ASP A 272 3.53 23.47 11.95
CA ASP A 272 4.22 23.41 10.67
C ASP A 272 4.29 21.97 10.13
N ILE A 273 4.45 20.95 10.97
CA ILE A 273 4.36 19.53 10.55
C ILE A 273 2.99 19.23 9.95
N LYS A 274 1.91 19.62 10.63
CA LYS A 274 0.53 19.43 10.12
C LYS A 274 0.36 20.13 8.77
N ARG A 275 0.78 21.40 8.67
CA ARG A 275 0.69 22.19 7.42
C ARG A 275 1.45 21.54 6.27
N GLU A 276 2.72 21.19 6.48
CA GLU A 276 3.53 20.61 5.41
C GLU A 276 3.06 19.20 5.02
N THR A 277 2.51 18.43 5.96
CA THR A 277 1.91 17.13 5.67
C THR A 277 0.67 17.27 4.77
N ARG A 278 -0.18 18.29 4.99
CA ARG A 278 -1.30 18.61 4.10
C ARG A 278 -0.83 19.06 2.71
N HIS A 279 0.22 19.87 2.63
CA HIS A 279 0.83 20.24 1.35
C HIS A 279 1.38 19.02 0.62
N PHE A 280 2.03 18.11 1.34
CA PHE A 280 2.52 16.85 0.78
C PHE A 280 1.39 15.97 0.26
N ALA A 281 0.32 15.79 1.04
CA ALA A 281 -0.87 15.05 0.60
C ALA A 281 -1.49 15.65 -0.68
N LYS A 282 -1.59 16.98 -0.77
CA LYS A 282 -2.02 17.68 -1.99
C LYS A 282 -1.13 17.36 -3.18
N ARG A 283 0.21 17.38 -3.00
CA ARG A 283 1.17 17.01 -4.05
C ARG A 283 1.00 15.56 -4.49
N GLN A 284 0.82 14.63 -3.54
CA GLN A 284 0.58 13.21 -3.82
C GLN A 284 -0.68 13.00 -4.68
N LEU A 285 -1.79 13.64 -4.33
CA LEU A 285 -3.01 13.61 -5.13
C LEU A 285 -2.78 14.11 -6.56
N THR A 286 -2.04 15.22 -6.73
CA THR A 286 -1.68 15.72 -8.07
C THR A 286 -0.84 14.71 -8.87
N TRP A 287 0.07 14.01 -8.21
CA TRP A 287 0.88 12.95 -8.85
C TRP A 287 0.01 11.77 -9.29
N PHE A 288 -0.79 11.20 -8.39
CA PHE A 288 -1.60 10.03 -8.69
C PHE A 288 -2.65 10.32 -9.77
N LYS A 289 -3.22 11.53 -9.82
CA LYS A 289 -4.13 11.95 -10.90
C LYS A 289 -3.53 11.94 -12.30
N LYS A 290 -2.20 11.89 -12.43
CA LYS A 290 -1.50 11.82 -13.72
C LYS A 290 -1.02 10.41 -14.07
N MET A 291 -1.16 9.45 -13.16
CA MET A 291 -0.75 8.07 -13.42
C MET A 291 -1.75 7.38 -14.35
N ALA A 292 -1.23 6.81 -15.44
CA ALA A 292 -1.99 6.01 -16.40
C ALA A 292 -2.42 4.67 -15.77
N GLY A 293 -3.57 4.14 -16.20
CA GLY A 293 -4.05 2.83 -15.75
C GLY A 293 -4.48 2.73 -14.28
N ARG A 294 -4.58 3.86 -13.55
CA ARG A 294 -5.02 3.85 -12.15
C ARG A 294 -6.50 3.45 -12.02
N LEU A 295 -6.80 2.74 -10.94
CA LEU A 295 -8.13 2.41 -10.48
C LEU A 295 -8.41 3.21 -9.20
N THR A 296 -9.21 4.27 -9.31
CA THR A 296 -9.57 5.09 -8.15
C THR A 296 -10.57 4.34 -7.27
N VAL A 297 -10.27 4.28 -5.97
CA VAL A 297 -11.14 3.72 -4.93
C VAL A 297 -11.60 4.89 -4.05
N LEU A 298 -12.86 5.27 -4.22
CA LEU A 298 -13.49 6.33 -3.42
C LEU A 298 -13.84 5.78 -2.04
N LEU A 299 -13.41 6.53 -1.02
CA LEU A 299 -13.58 6.23 0.39
C LEU A 299 -14.54 7.23 1.02
N ASP A 300 -15.58 6.70 1.64
CA ASP A 300 -16.44 7.42 2.57
C ASP A 300 -15.73 7.61 3.92
N PRO A 301 -15.99 8.72 4.63
CA PRO A 301 -15.41 8.98 5.94
C PRO A 301 -15.65 7.83 6.93
N GLY A 302 -14.58 7.37 7.57
CA GLY A 302 -14.64 6.32 8.59
C GLY A 302 -14.69 4.89 8.06
N GLU A 303 -14.55 4.67 6.74
CA GLU A 303 -14.43 3.31 6.20
C GLU A 303 -13.28 2.52 6.81
N THR A 304 -13.55 1.26 7.14
CA THR A 304 -12.58 0.35 7.74
C THR A 304 -11.68 -0.27 6.68
N ALA A 305 -10.44 -0.61 7.06
CA ALA A 305 -9.50 -1.30 6.18
C ALA A 305 -10.07 -2.58 5.54
N ALA A 306 -10.90 -3.32 6.28
CA ALA A 306 -11.59 -4.50 5.78
C ALA A 306 -12.55 -4.18 4.63
N HIS A 307 -13.35 -3.11 4.76
CA HIS A 307 -14.27 -2.69 3.69
C HIS A 307 -13.49 -2.16 2.47
N ILE A 308 -12.43 -1.38 2.68
CA ILE A 308 -11.59 -0.89 1.59
C ILE A 308 -10.95 -2.06 0.83
N LYS A 309 -10.49 -3.09 1.54
CA LYS A 309 -9.96 -4.33 0.95
C LYS A 309 -11.00 -4.99 0.05
N GLU A 310 -12.24 -5.16 0.49
CA GLU A 310 -13.32 -5.72 -0.35
C GLU A 310 -13.56 -4.88 -1.61
N LYS A 311 -13.56 -3.53 -1.48
CA LYS A 311 -13.68 -2.62 -2.63
C LYS A 311 -12.53 -2.75 -3.63
N ILE A 312 -11.31 -3.06 -3.16
CA ILE A 312 -10.16 -3.31 -4.03
C ILE A 312 -10.37 -4.63 -4.77
N LEU A 313 -10.67 -5.72 -4.05
CA LEU A 313 -10.87 -7.05 -4.62
C LEU A 313 -12.01 -7.07 -5.65
N SER A 314 -13.09 -6.32 -5.42
CA SER A 314 -14.21 -6.23 -6.36
C SER A 314 -13.89 -5.48 -7.67
N ARG A 315 -12.77 -4.73 -7.71
CA ARG A 315 -12.32 -3.96 -8.88
C ARG A 315 -11.21 -4.66 -9.66
N VAL A 316 -10.72 -5.78 -9.14
CA VAL A 316 -9.76 -6.63 -9.85
C VAL A 316 -10.49 -7.30 -11.03
N PRO A 317 -9.91 -7.35 -12.24
CA PRO A 317 -10.55 -7.98 -13.39
C PRO A 317 -10.99 -9.42 -13.11
N LEU A 318 -12.13 -9.84 -13.68
CA LEU A 318 -12.77 -11.13 -13.39
C LEU A 318 -11.81 -12.34 -13.55
N GLY A 319 -10.95 -12.32 -14.57
CA GLY A 319 -9.94 -13.38 -14.76
C GLY A 319 -8.97 -13.50 -13.58
N ILE A 320 -8.58 -12.37 -12.99
CA ILE A 320 -7.72 -12.36 -11.81
C ILE A 320 -8.53 -12.65 -10.55
N ALA A 321 -9.77 -12.18 -10.44
CA ALA A 321 -10.64 -12.57 -9.33
C ALA A 321 -10.80 -14.10 -9.29
N CYS A 322 -11.01 -14.75 -10.44
CA CYS A 322 -11.02 -16.21 -10.55
C CYS A 322 -9.67 -16.84 -10.16
N MET A 323 -8.54 -16.27 -10.57
CA MET A 323 -7.21 -16.75 -10.13
C MET A 323 -7.01 -16.60 -8.63
N ILE A 324 -7.38 -15.47 -8.03
CA ILE A 324 -7.31 -15.24 -6.58
C ILE A 324 -8.21 -16.24 -5.87
N CYS A 325 -9.44 -16.45 -6.33
CA CYS A 325 -10.35 -17.44 -5.76
C CYS A 325 -9.81 -18.88 -5.88
N ALA A 326 -9.26 -19.25 -7.03
CA ALA A 326 -8.64 -20.56 -7.23
C ALA A 326 -7.41 -20.73 -6.33
N TRP A 327 -6.58 -19.69 -6.20
CA TRP A 327 -5.40 -19.67 -5.36
C TRP A 327 -5.75 -19.79 -3.87
N LEU A 328 -6.74 -19.04 -3.40
CA LEU A 328 -7.29 -19.16 -2.04
C LEU A 328 -7.85 -20.57 -1.79
N SER A 329 -8.53 -21.15 -2.78
CA SER A 329 -9.09 -22.50 -2.70
C SER A 329 -8.03 -23.62 -2.71
N MET A 330 -6.80 -23.33 -3.17
CA MET A 330 -5.69 -24.28 -3.20
C MET A 330 -4.87 -24.34 -1.89
N GLY A 331 -5.28 -23.62 -0.83
CA GLY A 331 -4.72 -23.79 0.51
C GLY A 331 -3.45 -23.00 0.82
N ASN A 332 -3.09 -21.97 0.04
CA ASN A 332 -1.95 -21.08 0.33
C ASN A 332 -2.27 -20.01 1.40
N LEU A 333 -2.94 -20.43 2.47
CA LEU A 333 -3.18 -19.60 3.64
C LEU A 333 -1.91 -19.57 4.52
N SER A 334 -1.53 -18.39 4.99
CA SER A 334 -0.48 -18.24 6.00
C SER A 334 -0.85 -19.06 7.26
N PRO A 335 0.11 -19.68 7.99
CA PRO A 335 -0.18 -20.68 9.02
C PRO A 335 -0.98 -20.15 10.22
N ALA A 336 -1.14 -18.83 10.37
CA ALA A 336 -1.88 -18.24 11.47
C ALA A 336 -3.41 -18.45 11.40
N PHE A 337 -3.95 -18.88 10.25
CA PHE A 337 -5.38 -19.16 10.05
C PHE A 337 -5.69 -20.62 9.67
N ALA A 338 -4.67 -21.42 9.39
CA ALA A 338 -4.82 -22.75 8.78
C ALA A 338 -5.63 -23.74 9.63
N ASP A 339 -5.52 -23.68 10.96
CA ASP A 339 -6.23 -24.62 11.84
C ASP A 339 -7.76 -24.41 11.87
N ASN A 340 -8.23 -23.20 11.58
CA ASN A 340 -9.66 -22.86 11.65
C ASN A 340 -10.36 -22.89 10.28
N GLU A 341 -9.65 -22.56 9.20
CA GLU A 341 -10.21 -22.62 7.84
C GLU A 341 -10.30 -24.07 7.31
N ASP A 342 -9.35 -24.94 7.68
CA ASP A 342 -9.45 -26.38 7.41
C ASP A 342 -10.64 -27.01 8.16
N GLY A 343 -10.96 -26.51 9.36
CA GLY A 343 -12.15 -26.91 10.11
C GLY A 343 -13.45 -26.60 9.37
N PHE A 344 -13.59 -25.41 8.78
CA PHE A 344 -14.80 -25.06 8.04
C PHE A 344 -14.89 -25.80 6.70
N GLN A 345 -13.80 -25.90 5.95
CA GLN A 345 -13.78 -26.62 4.68
C GLN A 345 -14.05 -28.12 4.87
N SER A 346 -13.54 -28.72 5.95
CA SER A 346 -13.86 -30.10 6.30
C SER A 346 -15.36 -30.26 6.64
N ALA A 347 -15.95 -29.32 7.37
CA ALA A 347 -17.39 -29.34 7.65
C ALA A 347 -18.25 -29.19 6.38
N VAL A 348 -17.79 -28.39 5.41
CA VAL A 348 -18.46 -28.25 4.10
C VAL A 348 -18.37 -29.54 3.29
N ARG A 349 -17.22 -30.23 3.31
CA ARG A 349 -17.06 -31.55 2.67
C ARG A 349 -18.00 -32.60 3.28
N GLU A 350 -18.03 -32.67 4.62
CA GLU A 350 -18.92 -33.56 5.39
C GLU A 350 -20.41 -33.24 5.12
N TYR A 351 -20.76 -31.95 5.02
CA TYR A 351 -22.09 -31.52 4.59
C TYR A 351 -22.38 -32.04 3.17
N HIS A 352 -21.50 -31.85 2.19
CA HIS A 352 -21.77 -32.31 0.83
C HIS A 352 -21.76 -33.84 0.66
N SER A 353 -21.07 -34.60 1.51
CA SER A 353 -21.11 -36.07 1.52
C SER A 353 -22.38 -36.64 2.17
N GLY A 354 -23.15 -35.81 2.88
CA GLY A 354 -24.36 -36.24 3.60
C GLY A 354 -24.11 -36.65 5.05
N ASP A 355 -22.89 -36.44 5.57
CA ASP A 355 -22.48 -36.75 6.94
C ASP A 355 -22.85 -35.58 7.88
N TRP A 356 -24.15 -35.30 7.97
CA TRP A 356 -24.67 -34.09 8.64
C TRP A 356 -24.34 -34.00 10.14
N GLU A 357 -24.16 -35.13 10.83
CA GLU A 357 -23.77 -35.13 12.25
C GLU A 357 -22.34 -34.68 12.47
N GLU A 358 -21.40 -35.17 11.64
CA GLU A 358 -19.98 -34.81 11.72
C GLU A 358 -19.81 -33.33 11.35
N ALA A 359 -20.47 -32.92 10.25
CA ALA A 359 -20.51 -31.52 9.83
C ALA A 359 -21.05 -30.61 10.95
N ARG A 360 -22.12 -31.02 11.64
CA ARG A 360 -22.68 -30.26 12.78
C ARG A 360 -21.68 -30.15 13.92
N GLY A 361 -21.11 -31.27 14.37
CA GLY A 361 -20.17 -31.29 15.50
C GLY A 361 -18.94 -30.42 15.24
N ARG A 362 -18.43 -30.43 14.00
CA ARG A 362 -17.31 -29.59 13.58
C ARG A 362 -17.70 -28.11 13.54
N LEU A 363 -18.87 -27.77 13.01
CA LEU A 363 -19.34 -26.37 12.96
C LEU A 363 -19.60 -25.80 14.37
N GLU A 364 -20.16 -26.57 15.28
CA GLU A 364 -20.38 -26.16 16.67
C GLU A 364 -19.05 -25.91 17.40
N LYS A 365 -18.10 -26.83 17.25
CA LYS A 365 -16.73 -26.66 17.78
C LYS A 365 -16.05 -25.43 17.20
N LEU A 366 -16.26 -25.17 15.92
CA LEU A 366 -15.70 -24.03 15.21
C LEU A 366 -16.31 -22.69 15.68
N LEU A 367 -17.61 -22.68 16.00
CA LEU A 367 -18.27 -21.50 16.61
C LEU A 367 -17.82 -21.24 18.05
N LEU A 368 -17.41 -22.28 18.80
CA LEU A 368 -16.83 -22.15 20.14
C LEU A 368 -15.35 -21.72 20.10
N GLY A 369 -14.63 -22.05 19.03
CA GLY A 369 -13.18 -21.85 18.89
C GLY A 369 -12.71 -20.44 18.52
N GLY A 370 -13.61 -19.45 18.45
CA GLY A 370 -13.26 -18.07 18.13
C GLY A 370 -12.74 -17.88 16.69
N VAL A 371 -13.59 -18.11 15.69
CA VAL A 371 -13.26 -17.84 14.27
C VAL A 371 -13.65 -16.44 13.83
N ASP A 372 -13.14 -16.00 12.67
CA ASP A 372 -13.48 -14.69 12.11
C ASP A 372 -14.99 -14.56 11.82
N LEU A 373 -15.48 -13.32 11.79
CA LEU A 373 -16.92 -13.03 11.68
C LEU A 373 -17.56 -13.62 10.41
N VAL A 374 -16.82 -13.74 9.30
CA VAL A 374 -17.34 -14.30 8.05
C VAL A 374 -17.51 -15.81 8.18
N THR A 375 -16.51 -16.50 8.73
CA THR A 375 -16.60 -17.93 9.00
C THR A 375 -17.67 -18.24 10.04
N GLN A 376 -17.84 -17.42 11.10
CA GLN A 376 -18.96 -17.57 12.03
C GLN A 376 -20.32 -17.48 11.33
N LYS A 377 -20.49 -16.49 10.45
CA LYS A 377 -21.73 -16.29 9.69
C LYS A 377 -22.01 -17.47 8.75
N ARG A 378 -21.01 -17.92 8.02
CA ARG A 378 -21.10 -19.08 7.10
C ARG A 378 -21.39 -20.38 7.87
N ALA A 379 -20.74 -20.58 9.02
CA ALA A 379 -20.97 -21.73 9.88
C ALA A 379 -22.39 -21.75 10.47
N ARG A 380 -22.89 -20.61 10.96
CA ARG A 380 -24.28 -20.48 11.43
C ARG A 380 -25.29 -20.73 10.32
N PHE A 381 -25.03 -20.26 9.10
CA PHE A 381 -25.89 -20.51 7.95
C PHE A 381 -25.93 -22.01 7.58
N LEU A 382 -24.76 -22.66 7.54
CA LEU A 382 -24.66 -24.08 7.22
C LEU A 382 -25.28 -24.97 8.30
N LEU A 383 -25.12 -24.62 9.58
CA LEU A 383 -25.84 -25.25 10.70
C LEU A 383 -27.36 -25.12 10.54
N GLY A 384 -27.86 -23.95 10.12
CA GLY A 384 -29.27 -23.76 9.80
C GLY A 384 -29.76 -24.75 8.73
N LYS A 385 -28.96 -24.97 7.67
CA LYS A 385 -29.29 -25.96 6.62
C LYS A 385 -29.23 -27.41 7.11
N ILE A 386 -28.32 -27.74 8.03
CA ILE A 386 -28.27 -29.07 8.65
C ILE A 386 -29.54 -29.30 9.47
N HIS A 387 -29.99 -28.32 10.26
CA HIS A 387 -31.25 -28.43 11.00
C HIS A 387 -32.49 -28.56 10.10
N VAL A 388 -32.47 -27.94 8.91
CA VAL A 388 -33.49 -28.17 7.86
C VAL A 388 -33.53 -29.65 7.44
N HIS A 389 -32.37 -30.26 7.17
CA HIS A 389 -32.30 -31.69 6.82
C HIS A 389 -32.77 -32.60 7.96
N GLN A 390 -32.49 -32.21 9.21
CA GLN A 390 -32.92 -32.93 10.42
C GLN A 390 -34.39 -32.66 10.80
N LYS A 391 -35.12 -31.83 10.04
CA LYS A 391 -36.50 -31.39 10.34
C LYS A 391 -36.64 -30.67 11.69
N ASP A 392 -35.57 -30.08 12.20
CA ASP A 392 -35.58 -29.21 13.38
C ASP A 392 -35.81 -27.76 12.93
N TRP A 393 -37.06 -27.47 12.58
CA TRP A 393 -37.48 -26.20 11.99
C TRP A 393 -37.30 -25.01 12.93
N THR A 394 -37.44 -25.24 14.24
CA THR A 394 -37.30 -24.20 15.25
C THR A 394 -35.86 -23.70 15.32
N ARG A 395 -34.88 -24.61 15.45
CA ARG A 395 -33.46 -24.22 15.47
C ARG A 395 -33.00 -23.65 14.14
N ALA A 396 -33.45 -24.22 13.02
CA ALA A 396 -33.16 -23.68 11.70
C ALA A 396 -33.65 -22.22 11.55
N SER A 397 -34.89 -21.94 11.95
CA SER A 397 -35.47 -20.59 11.91
C SER A 397 -34.68 -19.60 12.78
N THR A 398 -34.32 -19.98 14.01
CA THR A 398 -33.52 -19.13 14.90
C THR A 398 -32.15 -18.81 14.29
N LEU A 399 -31.45 -19.81 13.76
CA LEU A 399 -30.15 -19.62 13.13
C LEU A 399 -30.22 -18.71 11.91
N PHE A 400 -31.20 -18.92 11.03
CA PHE A 400 -31.37 -18.06 9.85
C PHE A 400 -31.78 -16.63 10.22
N GLN A 401 -32.63 -16.43 11.23
CA GLN A 401 -32.97 -15.08 11.70
C GLN A 401 -31.76 -14.35 12.28
N ASN A 402 -30.91 -15.05 13.02
CA ASN A 402 -29.67 -14.49 13.55
C ASN A 402 -28.70 -14.13 12.43
N VAL A 403 -28.50 -15.01 11.44
CA VAL A 403 -27.67 -14.72 10.26
C VAL A 403 -28.23 -13.54 9.46
N LEU A 404 -29.56 -13.44 9.27
CA LEU A 404 -30.18 -12.33 8.56
C LEU A 404 -29.96 -10.98 9.26
N ARG A 405 -29.99 -10.96 10.60
CA ARG A 405 -29.75 -9.76 11.41
C ARG A 405 -28.29 -9.32 11.35
N GLU A 406 -27.37 -10.27 11.39
CA GLU A 406 -25.93 -10.01 11.43
C GLU A 406 -25.29 -9.86 10.04
N TYR A 407 -25.97 -10.33 8.98
CA TYR A 407 -25.44 -10.41 7.63
C TYR A 407 -26.49 -10.08 6.55
N PRO A 408 -26.92 -8.81 6.46
CA PRO A 408 -27.99 -8.37 5.56
C PRO A 408 -27.65 -8.56 4.07
N GLU A 409 -26.36 -8.63 3.71
CA GLU A 409 -25.86 -8.85 2.34
C GLU A 409 -26.25 -10.23 1.77
N MET A 410 -26.44 -11.24 2.63
CA MET A 410 -26.98 -12.56 2.23
C MET A 410 -28.51 -12.64 2.35
N GLY A 411 -29.16 -11.49 2.53
CA GLY A 411 -30.56 -11.40 2.93
C GLY A 411 -31.51 -12.19 2.04
N ASP A 412 -31.30 -12.20 0.73
CA ASP A 412 -32.19 -12.89 -0.20
C ASP A 412 -32.06 -14.42 -0.12
N TYR A 413 -30.86 -14.96 0.06
CA TYR A 413 -30.63 -16.39 0.27
C TYR A 413 -31.20 -16.86 1.62
N VAL A 414 -31.00 -16.08 2.67
CA VAL A 414 -31.48 -16.42 4.02
C VAL A 414 -33.01 -16.31 4.10
N ARG A 415 -33.61 -15.30 3.45
CA ARG A 415 -35.07 -15.17 3.34
C ARG A 415 -35.69 -16.33 2.57
N LEU A 416 -35.02 -16.82 1.52
CA LEU A 416 -35.48 -17.99 0.77
C LEU A 416 -35.51 -19.25 1.65
N GLU A 417 -34.46 -19.52 2.43
CA GLU A 417 -34.44 -20.67 3.34
C GLU A 417 -35.43 -20.50 4.49
N LEU A 418 -35.61 -19.29 5.03
CA LEU A 418 -36.66 -18.99 6.01
C LEU A 418 -38.08 -19.24 5.45
N ALA A 419 -38.33 -18.88 4.19
CA ALA A 419 -39.59 -19.15 3.53
C ALA A 419 -39.84 -20.66 3.39
N ARG A 420 -38.80 -21.43 3.06
CA ARG A 420 -38.87 -22.91 3.00
C ARG A 420 -39.14 -23.54 4.36
N VAL A 421 -38.46 -23.07 5.40
CA VAL A 421 -38.71 -23.52 6.78
C VAL A 421 -40.15 -23.24 7.19
N ARG A 422 -40.67 -22.03 6.92
CA ARG A 422 -42.06 -21.66 7.23
C ARG A 422 -43.06 -22.54 6.49
N HIS A 423 -42.88 -22.73 5.17
CA HIS A 423 -43.73 -23.62 4.37
C HIS A 423 -43.68 -25.07 4.87
N ALA A 424 -42.56 -25.53 5.41
CA ALA A 424 -42.44 -26.88 5.98
C ALA A 424 -43.09 -27.02 7.37
N GLN A 425 -43.32 -25.91 8.08
CA GLN A 425 -43.98 -25.88 9.39
C GLN A 425 -45.52 -25.84 9.32
N GLY A 426 -46.09 -25.58 8.13
CA GLY A 426 -47.52 -25.33 7.94
C GLY A 426 -47.78 -23.84 7.79
#